data_AF-A0A957RLT5-F1
#
_entry.id   AF-A0A957RLT5-F1
#
_cell.length_a   1.000
_cell.length_b   1.000
_cell.length_c   1.000
_cell.angle_alpha   90.00
_cell.angle_beta   90.00
_cell.angle_gamma   90.00
#
_symmetry.space_group_name_H-M   'P 1'
#
loop_
_entity.id
_entity.type
_entity.pdbx_description
1 polymer ?
#
loop_
_entity_poly.entity_id
_entity_poly.type
_entity_poly.pdbx_seq_one_letter_code
_entity_poly.pdbx_strand_id
1 'polypeptide(L)'
;NANTPLQLAIKSLTAGKPTFVEFQLRPQDEKQLWFAYNVLDWPRDDAGQVRDVDGKSYADLATAAGRTAESSEANGDMKVLPMLEIRIPADSANLPAQSDLTPFNITVNDFTADGQTKVAYIPLNIVTDDKSGQRVAFSGQMRYLPTGSWLNPHQVRLAWVVQTLVDMPCDKTVDTSADCQADGYRNNVPQMLQTYYGDWTLTGLNVREEHGTDMAIVFEDPAVDDNVKDDAALWALAHVFDQHFVIGRDAGNDGVRDVQVANMAARFDRDNNPTDAQRMDVPNILQVVTRSYATLDAALASTTMTETAAIL
;
A
#
# COMPACT_ATOMS: atom_id res chain seq x y z
N ASN A 1 26.97 -5.84 5.11
CA ASN A 1 25.71 -6.54 4.78
C ASN A 1 25.41 -6.72 3.29
N ALA A 2 26.14 -6.12 2.33
CA ALA A 2 26.00 -6.46 0.91
C ALA A 2 26.28 -7.95 0.64
N ASN A 3 27.19 -8.56 1.41
CA ASN A 3 27.53 -9.99 1.34
C ASN A 3 26.91 -10.84 2.47
N THR A 4 26.25 -10.21 3.44
CA THR A 4 25.63 -10.87 4.61
C THR A 4 24.20 -10.36 4.77
N PRO A 5 23.22 -11.01 4.10
CA PRO A 5 21.83 -10.58 4.20
C PRO A 5 21.28 -10.79 5.61
N LEU A 6 20.37 -9.92 6.03
CA LEU A 6 19.61 -10.12 7.25
C LEU A 6 18.73 -11.37 7.07
N GLN A 7 18.80 -12.29 8.03
CA GLN A 7 17.97 -13.49 8.07
C GLN A 7 16.70 -13.18 8.86
N LEU A 8 15.56 -13.09 8.17
CA LEU A 8 14.27 -12.79 8.77
C LEU A 8 13.43 -14.06 8.87
N ALA A 9 12.98 -14.39 10.09
CA ALA A 9 11.97 -15.40 10.31
C ALA A 9 11.03 -14.91 11.41
N ILE A 10 9.72 -14.91 11.14
CA ILE A 10 8.70 -14.55 12.12
C ILE A 10 7.93 -15.83 12.47
N LYS A 11 7.85 -16.13 13.76
CA LYS A 11 7.20 -17.32 14.29
C LYS A 11 5.89 -16.96 14.95
N SER A 12 5.03 -17.97 15.13
CA SER A 12 3.76 -17.86 15.85
C SER A 12 2.75 -16.91 15.20
N LEU A 13 2.76 -16.82 13.87
CA LEU A 13 1.73 -16.12 13.10
C LEU A 13 0.53 -17.05 12.86
N THR A 14 -0.67 -16.48 12.86
CA THR A 14 -1.91 -17.19 12.59
C THR A 14 -2.02 -17.48 11.10
N ALA A 15 -2.23 -18.75 10.75
CA ALA A 15 -2.41 -19.14 9.34
C ALA A 15 -3.60 -18.40 8.70
N GLY A 16 -3.38 -17.86 7.50
CA GLY A 16 -4.39 -17.16 6.72
C GLY A 16 -4.68 -15.73 7.19
N LYS A 17 -3.94 -15.18 8.15
CA LYS A 17 -4.11 -13.79 8.61
C LYS A 17 -3.06 -12.87 7.95
N PRO A 18 -3.48 -11.76 7.31
CA PRO A 18 -2.53 -10.81 6.73
C PRO A 18 -1.54 -10.31 7.78
N THR A 19 -0.25 -10.30 7.44
CA THR A 19 0.81 -9.81 8.30
C THR A 19 1.64 -8.77 7.58
N PHE A 20 1.86 -7.62 8.21
CA PHE A 20 2.67 -6.54 7.69
C PHE A 20 3.98 -6.48 8.46
N VAL A 21 5.09 -6.42 7.74
CA VAL A 21 6.44 -6.27 8.30
C VAL A 21 7.00 -4.97 7.77
N GLU A 22 7.14 -4.00 8.67
CA GLU A 22 7.74 -2.71 8.36
C GLU A 22 9.19 -2.69 8.80
N PHE A 23 10.07 -2.36 7.86
CA PHE A 23 11.50 -2.23 8.07
C PHE A 23 11.84 -0.75 8.09
N GLN A 24 12.55 -0.33 9.12
CA GLN A 24 13.27 0.93 9.12
C GLN A 24 14.76 0.62 9.10
N LEU A 25 15.46 1.17 8.12
CA LEU A 25 16.87 0.90 7.90
C LEU A 25 17.65 2.16 7.55
N ARG A 26 18.93 2.18 7.94
CA ARG A 26 19.86 3.25 7.61
C ARG A 26 21.02 2.68 6.79
N PRO A 27 21.31 3.23 5.60
CA PRO A 27 22.53 2.90 4.88
C PRO A 27 23.77 3.21 5.72
N GLN A 28 24.84 2.44 5.53
CA GLN A 28 26.11 2.70 6.23
C GLN A 28 26.75 4.02 5.78
N ASP A 29 26.66 4.34 4.48
CA ASP A 29 27.02 5.67 3.97
C ASP A 29 25.78 6.54 3.91
N GLU A 30 25.71 7.53 4.80
CA GLU A 30 24.57 8.45 4.91
C GLU A 30 24.33 9.23 3.63
N LYS A 31 25.36 9.49 2.82
CA LYS A 31 25.20 10.20 1.52
C LYS A 31 24.24 9.48 0.59
N GLN A 32 24.06 8.17 0.75
CA GLN A 32 23.10 7.40 -0.03
C GLN A 32 21.65 7.84 0.18
N LEU A 33 21.30 8.44 1.34
CA LEU A 33 19.98 9.04 1.56
C LEU A 33 19.70 10.23 0.62
N TRP A 34 20.76 10.85 0.07
CA TRP A 34 20.65 11.93 -0.91
C TRP A 34 20.68 11.43 -2.36
N PHE A 35 21.01 10.17 -2.60
CA PHE A 35 20.95 9.56 -3.93
C PHE A 35 19.58 8.95 -4.25
N ALA A 36 18.77 8.68 -3.23
CA ALA A 36 17.43 8.17 -3.40
C ALA A 36 16.58 9.09 -4.30
N TYR A 37 16.00 8.47 -5.32
CA TYR A 37 15.14 9.08 -6.33
C TYR A 37 15.82 10.11 -7.24
N ASN A 38 17.16 10.17 -7.23
CA ASN A 38 17.85 10.98 -8.22
C ASN A 38 17.52 10.47 -9.62
N VAL A 39 17.19 11.43 -10.47
CA VAL A 39 16.97 11.23 -11.89
C VAL A 39 18.21 11.73 -12.62
N LEU A 40 18.71 10.89 -13.50
CA LEU A 40 19.89 11.07 -14.33
C LEU A 40 19.46 10.96 -15.80
N ASP A 41 20.25 11.56 -16.67
CA ASP A 41 20.04 11.50 -18.10
C ASP A 41 20.91 10.39 -18.70
N TRP A 42 20.27 9.38 -19.27
CA TRP A 42 20.94 8.46 -20.18
C TRP A 42 21.10 9.17 -21.53
N PRO A 43 22.28 9.08 -22.17
CA PRO A 43 22.44 9.66 -23.50
C PRO A 43 21.55 8.92 -24.49
N ARG A 44 20.96 9.67 -25.43
CA ARG A 44 20.28 9.10 -26.59
C ARG A 44 21.10 7.96 -27.22
N ASP A 45 20.49 6.79 -27.34
CA ASP A 45 21.09 5.58 -27.90
C ASP A 45 20.06 4.82 -28.74
N ASP A 46 20.37 4.64 -30.03
CA ASP A 46 19.55 3.90 -31.00
C ASP A 46 20.22 2.60 -31.49
N ALA A 47 21.48 2.37 -31.12
CA ALA A 47 22.29 1.23 -31.53
C ALA A 47 22.39 0.15 -30.44
N GLY A 48 22.18 0.54 -29.18
CA GLY A 48 22.22 -0.32 -27.99
C GLY A 48 21.03 -1.27 -27.85
N GLN A 49 21.14 -2.14 -26.84
CA GLN A 49 20.04 -2.99 -26.35
C GLN A 49 19.11 -2.21 -25.41
N VAL A 50 19.65 -1.22 -24.70
CA VAL A 50 18.89 -0.18 -24.01
C VAL A 50 18.80 0.99 -24.98
N ARG A 51 17.58 1.39 -25.33
CA ARG A 51 17.35 2.42 -26.34
C ARG A 51 16.54 3.57 -25.76
N ASP A 52 16.99 4.77 -26.09
CA ASP A 52 16.28 6.03 -25.94
C ASP A 52 16.34 6.72 -27.31
N VAL A 53 15.22 6.65 -28.04
CA VAL A 53 15.11 7.19 -29.40
C VAL A 53 14.30 8.48 -29.44
N ASP A 54 13.42 8.71 -28.46
CA ASP A 54 12.55 9.88 -28.40
C ASP A 54 13.07 11.01 -27.49
N GLY A 55 14.09 10.73 -26.66
CA GLY A 55 14.76 11.72 -25.81
C GLY A 55 13.86 12.27 -24.72
N LYS A 56 12.84 11.52 -24.31
CA LYS A 56 11.88 11.95 -23.30
C LYS A 56 12.32 11.57 -21.89
N SER A 57 11.92 12.42 -20.97
CA SER A 57 12.25 12.31 -19.55
C SER A 57 11.09 11.74 -18.73
N TYR A 58 11.35 11.46 -17.46
CA TYR A 58 10.28 11.16 -16.50
C TYR A 58 9.24 12.29 -16.38
N ALA A 59 9.60 13.55 -16.66
CA ALA A 59 8.65 14.65 -16.67
C ALA A 59 7.63 14.56 -17.82
N ASP A 60 8.07 14.07 -18.99
CA ASP A 60 7.20 13.84 -20.13
C ASP A 60 6.25 12.67 -19.86
N LEU A 61 6.76 11.59 -19.27
CA LEU A 61 5.96 10.44 -18.83
C LEU A 61 4.91 10.85 -17.79
N ALA A 62 5.29 11.68 -16.81
CA ALA A 62 4.36 12.20 -15.81
C ALA A 62 3.23 13.00 -16.46
N THR A 63 3.57 13.89 -17.39
CA THR A 63 2.60 14.73 -18.12
C THR A 63 1.65 13.88 -18.95
N ALA A 64 2.17 12.86 -19.65
CA ALA A 64 1.36 11.91 -20.41
C ALA A 64 0.39 11.10 -19.53
N ALA A 65 0.78 10.83 -18.29
CA ALA A 65 -0.07 10.18 -17.28
C ALA A 65 -1.03 11.15 -16.55
N GLY A 66 -1.06 12.44 -16.93
CA GLY A 66 -1.89 13.46 -16.27
C GLY A 66 -1.40 13.87 -14.88
N ARG A 67 -0.13 13.57 -14.54
CA ARG A 67 0.51 13.91 -13.27
C ARG A 67 1.42 15.12 -13.44
N THR A 68 1.45 16.00 -12.43
CA THR A 68 2.47 17.04 -12.34
C THR A 68 3.84 16.42 -12.05
N ALA A 69 4.80 16.66 -12.95
CA ALA A 69 6.18 16.21 -12.78
C ALA A 69 6.87 16.90 -11.60
N GLU A 70 7.69 16.17 -10.87
CA GLU A 70 8.61 16.76 -9.89
C GLU A 70 9.77 17.45 -10.61
N SER A 71 10.37 18.46 -9.99
CA SER A 71 11.48 19.22 -10.59
C SER A 71 12.66 18.34 -11.03
N SER A 72 12.94 17.25 -10.30
CA SER A 72 14.01 16.32 -10.65
C SER A 72 13.66 15.43 -11.84
N GLU A 73 12.39 15.21 -12.15
CA GLU A 73 11.98 14.33 -13.25
C GLU A 73 12.30 14.90 -14.64
N ALA A 74 12.55 16.21 -14.72
CA ALA A 74 13.06 16.84 -15.94
C ALA A 74 14.56 16.57 -16.18
N ASN A 75 15.26 15.96 -15.22
CA ASN A 75 16.70 15.71 -15.33
C ASN A 75 17.04 14.54 -16.26
N GLY A 76 16.07 13.74 -16.69
CA GLY A 76 16.32 12.63 -17.61
C GLY A 76 15.34 11.45 -17.45
N ASP A 77 15.80 10.30 -17.89
CA ASP A 77 15.06 9.06 -18.16
C ASP A 77 15.58 7.86 -17.35
N MET A 78 16.62 8.06 -16.52
CA MET A 78 17.16 7.08 -15.58
C MET A 78 16.88 7.50 -14.15
N LYS A 79 16.37 6.60 -13.32
CA LYS A 79 16.06 6.85 -11.90
C LYS A 79 16.72 5.82 -11.00
N VAL A 80 17.33 6.30 -9.92
CA VAL A 80 17.93 5.45 -8.89
C VAL A 80 16.95 5.27 -7.74
N LEU A 81 16.47 4.06 -7.56
CA LEU A 81 15.44 3.71 -6.59
C LEU A 81 16.02 2.85 -5.47
N PRO A 82 15.92 3.27 -4.19
CA PRO A 82 16.20 2.38 -3.08
C PRO A 82 15.04 1.38 -2.93
N MET A 83 15.38 0.09 -2.88
CA MET A 83 14.44 -0.99 -2.66
C MET A 83 14.98 -1.97 -1.62
N LEU A 84 14.08 -2.66 -0.95
CA LEU A 84 14.39 -3.85 -0.17
C LEU A 84 14.19 -5.06 -1.08
N GLU A 85 15.26 -5.81 -1.30
CA GLU A 85 15.19 -7.12 -1.97
C GLU A 85 15.05 -8.19 -0.89
N ILE A 86 13.98 -8.98 -0.94
CA ILE A 86 13.77 -10.12 -0.06
C ILE A 86 13.77 -11.39 -0.89
N ARG A 87 14.75 -12.28 -0.66
CA ARG A 87 14.78 -13.61 -1.25
C ARG A 87 14.11 -14.61 -0.32
N ILE A 88 13.22 -15.39 -0.90
CA ILE A 88 12.25 -16.18 -0.18
C ILE A 88 12.25 -17.60 -0.75
N PRO A 89 12.57 -18.63 0.05
CA PRO A 89 12.41 -20.02 -0.35
C PRO A 89 10.93 -20.32 -0.61
N ALA A 90 10.62 -20.97 -1.74
CA ALA A 90 9.25 -21.17 -2.21
C ALA A 90 8.37 -21.98 -1.25
N ASP A 91 8.98 -22.93 -0.52
CA ASP A 91 8.34 -23.73 0.53
C ASP A 91 7.94 -22.89 1.77
N SER A 92 8.49 -21.69 1.89
CA SER A 92 8.24 -20.74 2.98
C SER A 92 7.71 -19.39 2.48
N ALA A 93 7.23 -19.32 1.23
CA ALA A 93 6.86 -18.08 0.57
C ALA A 93 6.02 -17.17 1.47
N ASN A 94 4.96 -17.72 2.07
CA ASN A 94 4.03 -16.98 2.93
C ASN A 94 3.59 -15.66 2.27
N LEU A 95 3.49 -15.64 0.94
CA LEU A 95 3.16 -14.46 0.14
C LEU A 95 1.69 -14.51 -0.28
N PRO A 96 0.97 -13.37 -0.25
CA PRO A 96 -0.33 -13.28 -0.89
C PRO A 96 -0.19 -13.22 -2.43
N ALA A 97 -1.31 -13.16 -3.14
CA ALA A 97 -1.31 -12.99 -4.59
C ALA A 97 -0.72 -11.64 -5.01
N GLN A 98 -0.24 -11.51 -6.25
CA GLN A 98 0.33 -10.23 -6.74
C GLN A 98 -0.68 -9.07 -6.66
N SER A 99 -1.98 -9.33 -6.86
CA SER A 99 -3.03 -8.32 -6.72
C SER A 99 -3.11 -7.70 -5.31
N ASP A 100 -2.72 -8.46 -4.28
CA ASP A 100 -2.67 -8.02 -2.89
C ASP A 100 -1.40 -7.20 -2.57
N LEU A 101 -0.39 -7.29 -3.42
CA LEU A 101 0.92 -6.65 -3.29
C LEU A 101 1.05 -5.38 -4.15
N THR A 102 0.35 -5.33 -5.28
CA THR A 102 0.32 -4.19 -6.20
C THR A 102 -0.02 -2.85 -5.53
N PRO A 103 -0.98 -2.76 -4.57
CA PRO A 103 -1.27 -1.50 -3.87
C PRO A 103 -0.08 -0.94 -3.07
N PHE A 104 0.87 -1.80 -2.69
CA PHE A 104 2.09 -1.43 -1.98
C PHE A 104 3.29 -1.27 -2.92
N ASN A 105 3.06 -1.32 -4.24
CA ASN A 105 4.09 -1.31 -5.28
C ASN A 105 5.14 -2.42 -5.11
N ILE A 106 4.75 -3.53 -4.48
CA ILE A 106 5.61 -4.70 -4.29
C ILE A 106 5.48 -5.62 -5.50
N THR A 107 6.61 -6.05 -6.05
CA THR A 107 6.65 -7.03 -7.15
C THR A 107 7.33 -8.30 -6.69
N VAL A 108 6.79 -9.45 -7.11
CA VAL A 108 7.35 -10.78 -6.81
C VAL A 108 7.64 -11.52 -8.09
N ASN A 109 8.88 -12.00 -8.22
CA ASN A 109 9.33 -12.79 -9.37
C ASN A 109 9.99 -14.09 -8.90
N ASP A 110 10.07 -15.07 -9.79
CA ASP A 110 10.92 -16.24 -9.56
C ASP A 110 12.38 -15.84 -9.77
N PHE A 111 13.21 -16.04 -8.74
CA PHE A 111 14.64 -15.73 -8.78
C PHE A 111 15.43 -16.86 -9.44
N THR A 112 15.01 -18.10 -9.23
CA THR A 112 15.60 -19.29 -9.84
C THR A 112 14.67 -19.84 -10.93
N ALA A 113 15.25 -20.40 -12.00
CA ALA A 113 14.48 -20.94 -13.12
C ALA A 113 13.55 -22.12 -12.72
N ASP A 114 13.86 -22.79 -11.61
CA ASP A 114 13.05 -23.86 -11.02
C ASP A 114 11.96 -23.35 -10.06
N GLY A 115 11.86 -22.03 -9.86
CA GLY A 115 10.90 -21.39 -8.97
C GLY A 115 11.12 -21.66 -7.47
N GLN A 116 12.22 -22.32 -7.07
CA GLN A 116 12.51 -22.67 -5.68
C GLN A 116 12.84 -21.46 -4.81
N THR A 117 13.31 -20.36 -5.41
CA THR A 117 13.49 -19.09 -4.71
C THR A 117 12.68 -18.02 -5.43
N LYS A 118 11.88 -17.29 -4.66
CA LYS A 118 11.19 -16.06 -5.10
C LYS A 118 11.97 -14.85 -4.62
N VAL A 119 11.87 -13.76 -5.36
CA VAL A 119 12.41 -12.46 -4.98
C VAL A 119 11.27 -11.45 -4.93
N ALA A 120 11.15 -10.74 -3.82
CA ALA A 120 10.25 -9.62 -3.65
C ALA A 120 11.04 -8.31 -3.63
N TYR A 121 10.62 -7.33 -4.41
CA TYR A 121 11.15 -5.97 -4.37
C TYR A 121 10.13 -5.04 -3.71
N ILE A 122 10.53 -4.43 -2.60
CA ILE A 122 9.72 -3.47 -1.85
C ILE A 122 10.34 -2.08 -2.02
N PRO A 123 9.59 -1.08 -2.50
CA PRO A 123 10.11 0.29 -2.58
C PRO A 123 10.37 0.86 -1.18
N LEU A 124 11.47 1.58 -1.03
CA LEU A 124 11.83 2.24 0.23
C LEU A 124 11.54 3.73 0.14
N ASN A 125 10.87 4.29 1.15
CA ASN A 125 10.58 5.71 1.30
C ASN A 125 11.59 6.39 2.23
N ILE A 126 11.90 7.66 1.98
CA ILE A 126 12.79 8.44 2.86
C ILE A 126 12.04 8.82 4.15
N VAL A 127 12.67 8.54 5.29
CA VAL A 127 12.24 9.04 6.60
C VAL A 127 13.04 10.29 6.93
N THR A 128 12.32 11.35 7.31
CA THR A 128 12.90 12.63 7.75
C THR A 128 12.73 12.86 9.25
N ASP A 129 13.68 13.55 9.86
CA ASP A 129 13.53 14.06 11.23
C ASP A 129 12.56 15.26 11.26
N ASP A 130 11.55 15.20 12.12
CA ASP A 130 10.49 16.22 12.20
C ASP A 130 11.01 17.59 12.69
N LYS A 131 12.13 17.63 13.43
CA LYS A 131 12.68 18.89 13.97
C LYS A 131 13.61 19.58 12.98
N SER A 132 14.50 18.82 12.34
CA SER A 132 15.54 19.35 11.47
C SER A 132 15.23 19.21 9.97
N GLY A 133 14.22 18.43 9.60
CA GLY A 133 13.89 18.09 8.20
C GLY A 133 14.96 17.25 7.50
N GLN A 134 15.91 16.69 8.24
CA GLN A 134 17.04 15.95 7.68
C GLN A 134 16.59 14.55 7.31
N ARG A 135 17.13 14.00 6.22
CA ARG A 135 16.93 12.60 5.83
C ARG A 135 17.71 11.72 6.80
N VAL A 136 17.06 10.76 7.46
CA VAL A 136 17.68 9.98 8.55
C VAL A 136 17.65 8.47 8.35
N ALA A 137 16.71 7.96 7.56
CA ALA A 137 16.55 6.53 7.31
C ALA A 137 15.69 6.28 6.06
N PHE A 138 15.57 5.01 5.70
CA PHE A 138 14.55 4.50 4.79
C PHE A 138 13.50 3.68 5.56
N SER A 139 12.26 3.69 5.09
CA SER A 139 11.20 2.79 5.54
C SER A 139 10.59 2.03 4.37
N GLY A 140 10.24 0.77 4.59
CA GLY A 140 9.52 -0.04 3.61
C GLY A 140 8.66 -1.08 4.30
N GLN A 141 7.55 -1.45 3.69
CA GLN A 141 6.59 -2.39 4.26
C GLN A 141 6.39 -3.57 3.32
N MET A 142 6.54 -4.78 3.86
CA MET A 142 6.22 -6.03 3.15
C MET A 142 4.92 -6.62 3.71
N ARG A 143 4.05 -7.09 2.82
CA ARG A 143 2.83 -7.84 3.18
C ARG A 143 3.05 -9.34 2.99
N TYR A 144 2.76 -10.10 4.03
CA TYR A 144 2.76 -11.55 4.07
C TYR A 144 1.35 -12.10 4.29
N LEU A 145 1.14 -13.34 3.85
CA LEU A 145 0.00 -14.17 4.16
C LEU A 145 0.52 -15.53 4.64
N PRO A 146 0.78 -15.68 5.95
CA PRO A 146 1.38 -16.88 6.52
C PRO A 146 0.47 -18.10 6.35
N THR A 147 1.06 -19.25 6.05
CA THR A 147 0.34 -20.55 6.04
C THR A 147 0.41 -21.26 7.40
N GLY A 148 1.05 -20.64 8.39
CA GLY A 148 1.19 -21.13 9.77
C GLY A 148 2.61 -21.57 10.16
N SER A 149 3.52 -21.78 9.19
CA SER A 149 4.93 -22.09 9.48
C SER A 149 5.91 -21.32 8.60
N TRP A 150 6.80 -20.58 9.23
CA TRP A 150 7.96 -19.94 8.59
C TRP A 150 9.18 -20.83 8.77
N LEU A 151 9.37 -21.79 7.85
CA LEU A 151 10.37 -22.85 7.98
C LEU A 151 11.80 -22.36 7.77
N ASN A 152 12.01 -21.53 6.75
CA ASN A 152 13.33 -21.03 6.34
C ASN A 152 13.39 -19.50 6.45
N PRO A 153 14.49 -18.92 6.96
CA PRO A 153 14.63 -17.48 7.02
C PRO A 153 14.67 -16.86 5.62
N HIS A 154 13.99 -15.74 5.46
CA HIS A 154 14.07 -14.92 4.26
C HIS A 154 15.32 -14.05 4.32
N GLN A 155 15.95 -13.83 3.17
CA GLN A 155 17.18 -13.03 3.08
C GLN A 155 16.84 -11.62 2.64
N VAL A 156 17.07 -10.64 3.52
CA VAL A 156 16.74 -9.24 3.30
C VAL A 156 18.00 -8.43 2.96
N ARG A 157 17.95 -7.66 1.88
CA ARG A 157 19.06 -6.84 1.36
C ARG A 157 18.59 -5.44 0.96
N LEU A 158 19.42 -4.43 1.19
CA LEU A 158 19.26 -3.12 0.58
C LEU A 158 19.76 -3.19 -0.87
N ALA A 159 18.87 -2.93 -1.81
CA ALA A 159 19.10 -2.95 -3.24
C ALA A 159 18.88 -1.55 -3.82
N TRP A 160 19.88 -1.04 -4.53
CA TRP A 160 19.81 0.16 -5.34
C TRP A 160 19.50 -0.25 -6.77
N VAL A 161 18.27 -0.01 -7.20
CA VAL A 161 17.80 -0.37 -8.53
C VAL A 161 17.92 0.82 -9.46
N VAL A 162 18.59 0.63 -10.58
CA VAL A 162 18.62 1.58 -11.69
C VAL A 162 17.48 1.24 -12.63
N GLN A 163 16.50 2.14 -12.69
CA GLN A 163 15.35 2.03 -13.59
C GLN A 163 15.48 3.04 -14.72
N THR A 164 15.43 2.58 -15.96
CA THR A 164 15.47 3.44 -17.15
C THR A 164 14.13 3.40 -17.87
N LEU A 165 13.73 4.50 -18.49
CA LEU A 165 12.70 4.50 -19.52
C LEU A 165 13.36 4.00 -20.80
N VAL A 166 12.84 2.93 -21.38
CA VAL A 166 13.42 2.35 -22.60
C VAL A 166 12.37 2.27 -23.70
N ASP A 167 12.82 2.47 -24.92
CA ASP A 167 11.99 2.34 -26.11
C ASP A 167 12.12 0.93 -26.65
N MET A 168 11.10 0.11 -26.38
CA MET A 168 11.09 -1.29 -26.80
C MET A 168 10.61 -1.41 -28.26
N PRO A 169 11.39 -2.00 -29.17
CA PRO A 169 10.93 -2.24 -30.53
C PRO A 169 9.64 -3.08 -30.55
N CYS A 170 8.66 -2.68 -31.35
CA CYS A 170 7.43 -3.42 -31.56
C CYS A 170 7.06 -3.42 -33.05
N ASP A 171 6.56 -4.55 -33.54
CA ASP A 171 6.16 -4.68 -34.94
C ASP A 171 4.66 -4.36 -35.08
N LYS A 172 4.32 -3.14 -35.51
CA LYS A 172 2.93 -2.70 -35.75
C LYS A 172 2.12 -3.60 -36.69
N THR A 173 2.78 -4.37 -37.56
CA THR A 173 2.09 -5.27 -38.49
C THR A 173 1.57 -6.53 -37.79
N VAL A 174 2.16 -6.89 -36.66
CA VAL A 174 1.82 -8.07 -35.85
C VAL A 174 1.17 -7.66 -34.52
N ASP A 175 1.62 -6.56 -33.94
CA ASP A 175 1.22 -6.03 -32.65
C ASP A 175 0.28 -4.83 -32.82
N THR A 176 -1.02 -5.08 -32.69
CA THR A 176 -2.07 -4.06 -32.79
C THR A 176 -2.36 -3.34 -31.48
N SER A 177 -1.57 -3.60 -30.44
CA SER A 177 -1.69 -2.93 -29.16
C SER A 177 -1.54 -1.41 -29.28
N ALA A 178 -2.21 -0.69 -28.38
CA ALA A 178 -2.22 0.76 -28.38
C ALA A 178 -0.88 1.36 -27.92
N ASP A 179 -0.09 0.61 -27.14
CA ASP A 179 1.21 1.02 -26.63
C ASP A 179 2.32 0.92 -27.68
N CYS A 180 2.20 0.05 -28.68
CA CYS A 180 3.05 0.10 -29.85
C CYS A 180 2.71 1.38 -30.66
N GLN A 181 3.66 2.30 -30.81
CA GLN A 181 3.45 3.57 -31.51
C GLN A 181 3.73 3.45 -33.02
N ALA A 182 3.42 4.51 -33.79
CA ALA A 182 3.59 4.51 -35.25
C ALA A 182 5.06 4.51 -35.71
N ASP A 183 5.97 4.90 -34.82
CA ASP A 183 7.43 4.84 -35.00
C ASP A 183 7.99 3.41 -34.86
N GLY A 184 7.17 2.43 -34.49
CA GLY A 184 7.59 1.04 -34.30
C GLY A 184 8.18 0.76 -32.92
N TYR A 185 7.89 1.60 -31.93
CA TYR A 185 8.38 1.43 -30.56
C TYR A 185 7.26 1.56 -29.53
N ARG A 186 7.41 0.85 -28.41
CA ARG A 186 6.70 1.13 -27.16
C ARG A 186 7.59 2.07 -26.38
N ASN A 187 7.25 3.36 -26.42
CA ASN A 187 8.14 4.39 -25.90
C ASN A 187 8.06 4.49 -24.37
N ASN A 188 9.18 4.85 -23.75
CA ASN A 188 9.28 5.17 -22.33
C ASN A 188 8.80 4.07 -21.38
N VAL A 189 9.09 2.80 -21.69
CA VAL A 189 8.71 1.66 -20.83
C VAL A 189 9.69 1.59 -19.66
N PRO A 190 9.26 1.72 -18.39
CA PRO A 190 10.16 1.59 -17.26
C PRO A 190 10.72 0.16 -17.16
N GLN A 191 12.04 0.03 -17.10
CA GLN A 191 12.75 -1.24 -16.96
C GLN A 191 13.82 -1.17 -15.89
N MET A 192 13.95 -2.23 -15.09
CA MET A 192 15.07 -2.38 -14.17
C MET A 192 16.29 -2.88 -14.95
N LEU A 193 17.32 -2.06 -15.07
CA LEU A 193 18.52 -2.38 -15.83
C LEU A 193 19.58 -3.09 -14.96
N GLN A 194 19.81 -2.57 -13.75
CA GLN A 194 20.87 -3.06 -12.89
C GLN A 194 20.52 -2.85 -11.42
N THR A 195 20.95 -3.80 -10.59
CA THR A 195 20.80 -3.73 -9.14
C THR A 195 22.18 -3.73 -8.47
N TYR A 196 22.36 -2.84 -7.49
CA TYR A 196 23.56 -2.78 -6.65
C TYR A 196 23.20 -3.01 -5.19
N TYR A 197 24.00 -3.78 -4.45
CA TYR A 197 23.73 -4.04 -3.03
C TYR A 197 24.47 -3.05 -2.13
N GLY A 198 23.74 -2.44 -1.20
CA GLY A 198 24.27 -1.53 -0.20
C GLY A 198 24.47 -2.20 1.15
N ASP A 199 25.45 -1.71 1.91
CA ASP A 199 25.57 -2.02 3.34
C ASP A 199 24.58 -1.15 4.15
N TRP A 200 23.91 -1.77 5.12
CA TRP A 200 22.85 -1.13 5.89
C TRP A 200 22.73 -1.72 7.30
N THR A 201 22.11 -0.95 8.19
CA THR A 201 21.76 -1.34 9.56
C THR A 201 20.24 -1.24 9.75
N LEU A 202 19.65 -2.26 10.36
CA LEU A 202 18.25 -2.23 10.79
C LEU A 202 18.13 -1.30 12.01
N THR A 203 17.29 -0.27 11.90
CA THR A 203 17.05 0.70 12.96
C THR A 203 15.68 0.52 13.62
N GLY A 204 14.75 -0.14 12.93
CA GLY A 204 13.42 -0.44 13.46
C GLY A 204 12.79 -1.60 12.70
N LEU A 205 11.98 -2.39 13.41
CA LEU A 205 11.19 -3.48 12.85
C LEU A 205 9.84 -3.49 13.55
N ASN A 206 8.75 -3.38 12.79
CA ASN A 206 7.39 -3.52 13.30
C ASN A 206 6.71 -4.69 12.57
N VAL A 207 6.03 -5.54 13.34
CA VAL A 207 5.27 -6.67 12.81
C VAL A 207 3.83 -6.53 13.29
N ARG A 208 2.90 -6.42 12.34
CA ARG A 208 1.46 -6.27 12.60
C ARG A 208 0.70 -7.42 11.94
N GLU A 209 0.07 -8.27 12.73
CA GLU A 209 -0.89 -9.26 12.25
C GLU A 209 -2.31 -8.67 12.33
N GLU A 210 -3.08 -8.79 11.25
CA GLU A 210 -4.45 -8.29 11.19
C GLU A 210 -5.45 -9.45 11.21
N HIS A 211 -6.42 -9.38 12.11
CA HIS A 211 -7.42 -10.44 12.29
C HIS A 211 -8.71 -10.23 11.50
N GLY A 212 -8.77 -9.15 10.71
CA GLY A 212 -9.97 -8.64 10.08
C GLY A 212 -10.31 -7.26 10.63
N THR A 213 -11.11 -6.51 9.87
CA THR A 213 -11.58 -5.18 10.23
C THR A 213 -13.05 -5.09 9.89
N ASP A 214 -13.88 -4.88 10.90
CA ASP A 214 -15.30 -4.60 10.74
C ASP A 214 -15.52 -3.10 10.71
N MET A 215 -16.38 -2.66 9.79
CA MET A 215 -16.72 -1.27 9.59
C MET A 215 -18.24 -1.09 9.56
N ALA A 216 -18.71 -0.01 10.18
CA ALA A 216 -20.06 0.49 10.04
C ALA A 216 -20.00 1.97 9.65
N ILE A 217 -20.64 2.33 8.54
CA ILE A 217 -20.84 3.71 8.11
C ILE A 217 -22.27 4.09 8.48
N VAL A 218 -22.43 5.16 9.24
CA VAL A 218 -23.75 5.69 9.63
C VAL A 218 -23.91 7.06 8.96
N PHE A 219 -25.05 7.27 8.31
CA PHE A 219 -25.36 8.50 7.59
C PHE A 219 -26.86 8.81 7.69
N GLU A 220 -27.24 10.07 7.48
CA GLU A 220 -28.64 10.50 7.39
C GLU A 220 -29.22 10.10 6.04
N ASP A 221 -30.40 9.46 6.03
CA ASP A 221 -31.05 9.03 4.79
C ASP A 221 -31.74 10.23 4.11
N PRO A 222 -31.27 10.67 2.93
CA PRO A 222 -31.84 11.80 2.22
C PRO A 222 -33.30 11.59 1.76
N ALA A 223 -33.80 10.35 1.78
CA ALA A 223 -35.20 10.06 1.48
C ALA A 223 -36.16 10.40 2.64
N VAL A 224 -35.65 10.55 3.87
CA VAL A 224 -36.45 10.84 5.07
C VAL A 224 -36.02 12.13 5.76
N ASP A 225 -34.77 12.56 5.61
CA ASP A 225 -34.31 13.88 5.98
C ASP A 225 -33.97 14.70 4.72
N ASP A 226 -34.80 15.69 4.41
CA ASP A 226 -34.59 16.57 3.28
C ASP A 226 -33.69 17.77 3.61
N ASN A 227 -33.31 17.95 4.88
CA ASN A 227 -32.51 19.08 5.33
C ASN A 227 -31.05 18.70 5.58
N VAL A 228 -30.28 18.70 4.50
CA VAL A 228 -28.82 18.44 4.48
C VAL A 228 -27.95 19.40 5.33
N LYS A 229 -28.55 20.30 6.11
CA LYS A 229 -27.85 21.23 7.02
C LYS A 229 -28.20 21.00 8.49
N ASP A 230 -29.14 20.10 8.79
CA ASP A 230 -29.55 19.82 10.16
C ASP A 230 -28.91 18.53 10.66
N ASP A 231 -27.68 18.66 11.17
CA ASP A 231 -26.89 17.51 11.63
C ASP A 231 -27.33 17.02 13.04
N ALA A 232 -28.54 17.35 13.51
CA ALA A 232 -28.98 17.07 14.88
C ALA A 232 -28.93 15.56 15.21
N ALA A 233 -29.26 14.70 14.24
CA ALA A 233 -29.19 13.25 14.43
C ALA A 233 -27.74 12.76 14.52
N LEU A 234 -26.84 13.29 13.68
CA LEU A 234 -25.41 13.00 13.75
C LEU A 234 -24.77 13.51 15.05
N TRP A 235 -25.16 14.67 15.55
CA TRP A 235 -24.72 15.18 16.86
C TRP A 235 -25.19 14.29 18.02
N ALA A 236 -26.45 13.85 17.98
CA ALA A 236 -26.98 12.91 18.97
C ALA A 236 -26.21 11.58 18.94
N LEU A 237 -25.92 11.05 17.73
CA LEU A 237 -25.12 9.84 17.56
C LEU A 237 -23.70 10.02 18.10
N ALA A 238 -23.05 11.15 17.84
CA ALA A 238 -21.72 11.44 18.36
C ALA A 238 -21.70 11.43 19.90
N HIS A 239 -22.73 11.97 20.54
CA HIS A 239 -22.88 11.91 22.00
C HIS A 239 -23.02 10.48 22.51
N VAL A 240 -23.80 9.64 21.83
CA VAL A 240 -23.94 8.22 22.16
C VAL A 240 -22.60 7.49 22.03
N PHE A 241 -21.82 7.76 20.98
CA PHE A 241 -20.51 7.14 20.82
C PHE A 241 -19.51 7.55 21.89
N ASP A 242 -19.50 8.82 22.29
CA ASP A 242 -18.66 9.29 23.40
C ASP A 242 -19.02 8.57 24.72
N GLN A 243 -20.31 8.46 25.02
CA GLN A 243 -20.79 7.91 26.29
C GLN A 243 -20.89 6.39 26.36
N HIS A 244 -20.94 5.68 25.23
CA HIS A 244 -21.12 4.23 25.23
C HIS A 244 -20.01 3.49 24.51
N PHE A 245 -19.61 3.96 23.32
CA PHE A 245 -18.65 3.26 22.48
C PHE A 245 -17.20 3.46 22.97
N VAL A 246 -16.79 4.72 23.14
CA VAL A 246 -15.40 5.08 23.52
C VAL A 246 -15.06 4.57 24.91
N ILE A 247 -15.93 4.81 25.89
CA ILE A 247 -15.71 4.35 27.27
C ILE A 247 -15.95 2.85 27.45
N GLY A 248 -16.53 2.18 26.45
CA GLY A 248 -16.85 0.75 26.51
C GLY A 248 -17.88 0.41 27.58
N ARG A 249 -18.96 1.20 27.66
CA ARG A 249 -19.99 1.04 28.68
C ARG A 249 -20.69 -0.32 28.53
N ASP A 250 -20.90 -0.97 29.66
CA ASP A 250 -21.75 -2.15 29.83
C ASP A 250 -22.67 -1.85 31.00
N ALA A 251 -23.85 -1.31 30.72
CA ALA A 251 -24.81 -0.95 31.77
C ALA A 251 -25.53 -2.18 32.34
N GLY A 252 -25.53 -3.29 31.60
CA GLY A 252 -26.19 -4.55 31.98
C GLY A 252 -25.32 -5.45 32.86
N ASN A 253 -24.01 -5.19 32.98
CA ASN A 253 -23.01 -6.07 33.55
C ASN A 253 -23.06 -7.48 32.95
N ASP A 254 -23.33 -7.59 31.65
CA ASP A 254 -23.37 -8.87 30.94
C ASP A 254 -22.02 -9.25 30.30
N GLY A 255 -21.01 -8.38 30.46
CA GLY A 255 -19.69 -8.54 29.88
C GLY A 255 -19.61 -8.14 28.41
N VAL A 256 -20.67 -7.54 27.87
CA VAL A 256 -20.78 -7.09 26.49
C VAL A 256 -20.97 -5.56 26.47
N ARG A 257 -20.21 -4.87 25.61
CA ARG A 257 -20.38 -3.43 25.43
C ARG A 257 -21.77 -3.13 24.88
N ASP A 258 -22.43 -2.10 25.41
CA ASP A 258 -23.75 -1.67 24.96
C ASP A 258 -23.75 -1.37 23.45
N VAL A 259 -22.71 -0.68 22.96
CA VAL A 259 -22.51 -0.33 21.55
C VAL A 259 -21.27 -1.03 21.00
N GLN A 260 -21.44 -1.75 19.91
CA GLN A 260 -20.41 -2.47 19.16
C GLN A 260 -20.62 -2.23 17.66
N VAL A 261 -19.56 -2.35 16.87
CA VAL A 261 -19.69 -2.29 15.40
C VAL A 261 -20.71 -3.32 14.89
N ALA A 262 -20.72 -4.52 15.48
CA ALA A 262 -21.63 -5.60 15.12
C ALA A 262 -23.12 -5.31 15.40
N ASN A 263 -23.44 -4.45 16.37
CA ASN A 263 -24.82 -4.11 16.73
C ASN A 263 -25.28 -2.75 16.20
N MET A 264 -24.43 -2.06 15.42
CA MET A 264 -24.69 -0.71 14.92
C MET A 264 -25.94 -0.66 14.04
N ALA A 265 -26.07 -1.58 13.09
CA ALA A 265 -27.23 -1.64 12.19
C ALA A 265 -28.53 -1.96 12.95
N ALA A 266 -28.50 -2.90 13.89
CA ALA A 266 -29.68 -3.24 14.69
C ALA A 266 -30.15 -2.08 15.59
N ARG A 267 -29.26 -1.14 15.91
CA ARG A 267 -29.56 0.01 16.76
C ARG A 267 -29.93 1.25 15.98
N PHE A 268 -29.20 1.60 14.93
CA PHE A 268 -29.28 2.92 14.29
C PHE A 268 -29.79 2.90 12.85
N ASP A 269 -29.94 1.72 12.24
CA ASP A 269 -30.55 1.63 10.91
C ASP A 269 -32.07 1.71 11.04
N ARG A 270 -32.67 2.74 10.46
CA ARG A 270 -34.12 2.96 10.47
C ARG A 270 -34.89 1.74 9.94
N ASP A 271 -34.38 1.07 8.91
CA ASP A 271 -35.11 0.00 8.24
C ASP A 271 -35.21 -1.26 9.12
N ASN A 272 -34.38 -1.38 10.16
CA ASN A 272 -34.47 -2.41 11.19
C ASN A 272 -35.53 -2.09 12.27
N ASN A 273 -36.23 -0.95 12.17
CA ASN A 273 -37.26 -0.48 13.11
C ASN A 273 -36.86 -0.52 14.60
N PRO A 274 -35.70 0.05 14.99
CA PRO A 274 -35.28 0.07 16.38
C PRO A 274 -36.16 0.99 17.25
N THR A 275 -36.45 0.54 18.47
CA THR A 275 -37.14 1.35 19.48
C THR A 275 -36.29 2.54 19.92
N ASP A 276 -36.93 3.59 20.45
CA ASP A 276 -36.22 4.79 20.95
C ASP A 276 -35.15 4.42 21.99
N ALA A 277 -35.46 3.49 22.90
CA ALA A 277 -34.52 2.99 23.88
C ALA A 277 -33.31 2.25 23.26
N GLN A 278 -33.51 1.48 22.17
CA GLN A 278 -32.42 0.81 21.47
C GLN A 278 -31.49 1.79 20.75
N ARG A 279 -32.06 2.88 20.23
CA ARG A 279 -31.37 4.03 19.63
C ARG A 279 -30.78 5.01 20.64
N MET A 280 -31.05 4.83 21.93
CA MET A 280 -30.66 5.80 22.97
C MET A 280 -31.16 7.21 22.63
N ASP A 281 -32.41 7.28 22.18
CA ASP A 281 -33.13 8.48 21.76
C ASP A 281 -32.53 9.25 20.55
N VAL A 282 -31.57 8.65 19.82
CA VAL A 282 -31.08 9.19 18.54
C VAL A 282 -32.22 9.16 17.52
N PRO A 283 -32.50 10.25 16.77
CA PRO A 283 -33.57 10.28 15.76
C PRO A 283 -33.54 9.10 14.78
N ASN A 284 -34.73 8.56 14.45
CA ASN A 284 -34.86 7.39 13.58
C ASN A 284 -34.83 7.75 12.08
N ILE A 285 -33.78 8.46 11.66
CA ILE A 285 -33.59 8.96 10.28
C ILE A 285 -32.26 8.51 9.67
N LEU A 286 -31.48 7.71 10.40
CA LEU A 286 -30.17 7.23 9.99
C LEU A 286 -30.27 5.89 9.25
N GLN A 287 -29.34 5.66 8.34
CA GLN A 287 -29.05 4.37 7.72
C GLN A 287 -27.65 3.89 8.09
N VAL A 288 -27.46 2.57 8.11
CA VAL A 288 -26.19 1.95 8.46
C VAL A 288 -25.75 0.97 7.40
N VAL A 289 -24.55 1.15 6.87
CA VAL A 289 -23.91 0.19 5.96
C VAL A 289 -22.76 -0.50 6.71
N THR A 290 -22.88 -1.81 6.89
CA THR A 290 -21.83 -2.63 7.49
C THR A 290 -21.05 -3.41 6.44
N ARG A 291 -19.72 -3.50 6.64
CA ARG A 291 -18.80 -4.28 5.82
C ARG A 291 -17.72 -4.92 6.70
N SER A 292 -17.18 -6.04 6.24
CA SER A 292 -16.03 -6.69 6.87
C SER A 292 -14.93 -6.87 5.84
N TYR A 293 -13.70 -6.54 6.23
CA TYR A 293 -12.52 -6.63 5.39
C TYR A 293 -11.45 -7.49 6.05
N ALA A 294 -10.59 -8.09 5.24
CA ALA A 294 -9.45 -8.85 5.75
C ALA A 294 -8.36 -7.97 6.36
N THR A 295 -8.27 -6.70 5.92
CA THR A 295 -7.27 -5.73 6.39
C THR A 295 -7.87 -4.35 6.62
N LEU A 296 -7.23 -3.56 7.48
CA LEU A 296 -7.63 -2.17 7.75
C LEU A 296 -7.49 -1.29 6.51
N ASP A 297 -6.39 -1.45 5.77
CA ASP A 297 -6.12 -0.65 4.57
C ASP A 297 -7.19 -0.89 3.50
N ALA A 298 -7.65 -2.14 3.32
CA ALA A 298 -8.76 -2.45 2.42
C ALA A 298 -10.08 -1.81 2.88
N ALA A 299 -10.32 -1.76 4.20
CA ALA A 299 -11.50 -1.07 4.73
C ALA A 299 -11.46 0.41 4.38
N LEU A 300 -10.36 1.12 4.72
CA LEU A 300 -10.19 2.56 4.47
C LEU A 300 -10.26 2.92 2.99
N ALA A 301 -9.59 2.13 2.14
CA ALA A 301 -9.61 2.31 0.69
C ALA A 301 -11.04 2.13 0.13
N SER A 302 -11.77 1.12 0.60
CA SER A 302 -13.14 0.87 0.16
C SER A 302 -14.11 1.94 0.67
N THR A 303 -13.95 2.43 1.89
CA THR A 303 -14.77 3.53 2.43
C THR A 303 -14.70 4.73 1.49
N THR A 304 -13.49 5.18 1.20
CA THR A 304 -13.24 6.43 0.45
C THR A 304 -13.58 6.30 -1.03
N MET A 305 -13.25 5.18 -1.66
CA MET A 305 -13.39 5.04 -3.12
C MET A 305 -14.70 4.39 -3.58
N THR A 306 -15.36 3.60 -2.74
CA THR A 306 -16.52 2.79 -3.15
C THR A 306 -17.76 3.11 -2.34
N GLU A 307 -17.68 3.03 -1.02
CA GLU A 307 -18.87 3.15 -0.19
C GLU A 307 -19.35 4.62 -0.14
N THR A 308 -18.46 5.60 0.05
CA THR A 308 -18.85 7.02 0.02
C THR A 308 -19.45 7.42 -1.33
N ALA A 309 -18.91 6.93 -2.44
CA ALA A 309 -19.45 7.22 -3.78
C ALA A 309 -20.79 6.54 -4.08
N ALA A 310 -21.11 5.45 -3.38
CA ALA A 310 -22.39 4.76 -3.50
C ALA A 310 -23.49 5.36 -2.60
N ILE A 311 -23.09 6.04 -1.52
CA ILE A 311 -23.98 6.69 -0.55
C ILE A 311 -24.36 8.11 -1.00
N LEU A 312 -23.43 8.84 -1.63
CA LEU A 312 -23.65 10.18 -2.20
C LEU A 312 -24.39 10.13 -3.54
#